data_AF-A0A7X9ZYZ5-F1
#
_entry.id   AF-A0A7X9ZYZ5-F1
#
_cell.length_a   1.000
_cell.length_b   1.000
_cell.length_c   1.000
_cell.angle_alpha   90.00
_cell.angle_beta   90.00
_cell.angle_gamma   90.00
#
_symmetry.space_group_name_H-M   'P 1'
#
loop_
_entity.id
_entity.type
_entity.pdbx_description
1 polymer ?
#
loop_
_entity_poly.entity_id
_entity_poly.type
_entity_poly.pdbx_seq_one_letter_code
_entity_poly.pdbx_strand_id
1 'polypeptide(L)'
;MKTRRNALLKLSTLLLSVACLALGASGANAQNQDAMQKMMKSAVMLAANNARVASEVCGVDASTVSGYKNSASKKFGQDSNFAADWDTGWKSAAKTVTGFQQMKASNSKEYDEQKSATCKDLQEQMKS
;
A
#
# COMPACT_ATOMS: atom_id res chain seq x y z
N MET A 1 -23.64 -2.10 78.67
CA MET A 1 -24.10 -0.94 79.47
C MET A 1 -23.25 0.28 79.09
N LYS A 2 -23.86 1.47 78.99
CA LYS A 2 -23.33 2.78 78.54
C LYS A 2 -23.45 3.11 77.04
N THR A 3 -24.67 3.53 76.72
CA THR A 3 -25.08 4.56 75.76
C THR A 3 -24.36 5.91 75.99
N ARG A 4 -24.08 6.66 74.91
CA ARG A 4 -24.36 8.12 74.70
C ARG A 4 -23.69 8.58 73.38
N ARG A 5 -24.47 9.02 72.37
CA ARG A 5 -24.79 10.44 72.02
C ARG A 5 -23.54 11.24 71.61
N ASN A 6 -23.50 12.06 70.56
CA ASN A 6 -24.48 12.56 69.60
C ASN A 6 -23.72 13.20 68.43
N ALA A 7 -24.37 13.16 67.27
CA ALA A 7 -24.33 14.11 66.16
C ALA A 7 -23.43 15.36 66.30
N LEU A 8 -22.55 15.55 65.32
CA LEU A 8 -22.50 16.73 64.43
C LEU A 8 -21.13 16.79 63.75
N LEU A 9 -21.03 16.24 62.54
CA LEU A 9 -20.16 16.80 61.50
C LEU A 9 -20.68 16.30 60.15
N LYS A 10 -21.72 17.01 59.70
CA LYS A 10 -22.05 17.12 58.29
C LYS A 10 -20.81 17.74 57.62
N LEU A 11 -20.15 17.01 56.74
CA LEU A 11 -19.45 17.63 55.62
C LEU A 11 -19.52 16.68 54.44
N SER A 12 -20.57 16.88 53.64
CA SER A 12 -20.73 16.36 52.30
C SER A 12 -19.55 16.79 51.45
N THR A 13 -18.69 15.86 51.05
CA THR A 13 -17.73 16.07 49.95
C THR A 13 -17.10 14.73 49.62
N LEU A 14 -17.42 14.17 48.45
CA LEU A 14 -16.75 13.11 47.67
C LEU A 14 -17.86 12.51 46.78
N LEU A 15 -17.89 12.60 45.45
CA LEU A 15 -16.83 12.80 44.46
C LEU A 15 -17.44 13.47 43.21
N LEU A 16 -16.68 14.41 42.66
CA LEU A 16 -16.85 14.99 41.33
C LEU A 16 -16.74 13.85 40.29
N SER A 17 -17.87 13.47 39.70
CA SER A 17 -17.90 12.69 38.47
C SER A 17 -18.22 13.62 37.30
N VAL A 18 -17.60 13.33 36.16
CA VAL A 18 -17.80 13.95 34.83
C VAL A 18 -16.98 15.22 34.57
N ALA A 19 -15.68 15.02 34.34
CA ALA A 19 -14.97 15.81 33.33
C ALA A 19 -15.06 15.02 32.02
N CYS A 20 -15.91 15.50 31.10
CA CYS A 20 -16.01 14.99 29.74
C CYS A 20 -14.64 15.01 29.06
N LEU A 21 -14.07 13.83 28.81
CA LEU A 21 -13.05 13.64 27.79
C LEU A 21 -13.72 13.75 26.40
N ALA A 22 -14.07 14.98 26.01
CA ALA A 22 -14.59 15.29 24.68
C ALA A 22 -13.52 16.00 23.86
N LEU A 23 -12.38 15.34 23.59
CA LEU A 23 -11.37 15.79 22.63
C LEU A 23 -10.71 14.57 21.99
N GLY A 24 -11.40 13.95 21.04
CA GLY A 24 -10.88 12.76 20.37
C GLY A 24 -11.72 12.31 19.18
N ALA A 25 -11.97 13.18 18.20
CA ALA A 25 -12.60 12.77 16.94
C ALA A 25 -11.81 13.15 15.67
N SER A 26 -10.66 13.83 15.80
CA SER A 26 -9.90 14.30 14.64
C SER A 26 -8.76 13.36 14.20
N GLY A 27 -8.33 12.43 15.06
CA GLY A 27 -7.12 11.60 14.82
C GLY A 27 -7.35 10.27 14.10
N ALA A 28 -8.55 9.68 14.20
CA ALA A 28 -8.84 8.35 13.62
C ALA A 28 -8.94 8.37 12.08
N ASN A 29 -9.39 9.50 11.50
CA ASN A 29 -9.53 9.64 10.05
C ASN A 29 -8.20 9.90 9.33
N ALA A 30 -7.30 10.70 9.90
CA ALA A 30 -6.01 11.01 9.29
C ALA A 30 -5.10 9.77 9.20
N GLN A 31 -5.06 8.95 10.26
CA GLN A 31 -4.26 7.72 10.27
C GLN A 31 -4.75 6.70 9.22
N ASN A 32 -6.06 6.62 9.00
CA ASN A 32 -6.65 5.73 7.98
C ASN A 32 -6.35 6.22 6.56
N GLN A 33 -6.40 7.54 6.33
CA GLN A 33 -6.07 8.14 5.04
C GLN A 33 -4.60 7.96 4.67
N ASP A 34 -3.67 8.17 5.60
CA ASP A 34 -2.23 7.99 5.35
C ASP A 34 -1.87 6.52 5.04
N ALA A 35 -2.49 5.58 5.75
CA ALA A 35 -2.29 4.15 5.50
C ALA A 35 -2.81 3.75 4.11
N MET A 36 -3.98 4.25 3.73
CA MET A 36 -4.57 4.01 2.42
C MET A 36 -3.71 4.61 1.30
N GLN A 37 -3.22 5.84 1.45
CA GLN A 37 -2.32 6.48 0.48
C GLN A 37 -1.02 5.69 0.30
N LYS A 38 -0.39 5.22 1.39
CA LYS A 38 0.82 4.37 1.29
C LYS A 38 0.56 3.05 0.58
N MET A 39 -0.60 2.42 0.84
CA MET A 39 -1.00 1.20 0.15
C MET A 39 -1.17 1.45 -1.35
N MET A 40 -1.87 2.52 -1.74
CA MET A 40 -2.11 2.85 -3.15
C MET A 40 -0.82 3.16 -3.88
N LYS A 41 0.05 4.01 -3.31
CA LYS A 41 1.41 4.26 -3.81
C LYS A 41 2.17 2.97 -4.07
N SER A 42 2.17 2.05 -3.09
CA SER A 42 2.88 0.76 -3.22
C SER A 42 2.29 -0.10 -4.34
N ALA A 43 0.97 -0.11 -4.48
CA ALA A 43 0.28 -0.84 -5.54
C ALA A 43 0.56 -0.26 -6.93
N VAL A 44 0.58 1.07 -7.07
CA VAL A 44 0.92 1.78 -8.32
C VAL A 44 2.37 1.50 -8.72
N MET A 45 3.30 1.61 -7.76
CA MET A 45 4.71 1.30 -8.00
C MET A 45 4.92 -0.15 -8.44
N LEU A 46 4.24 -1.11 -7.79
CA LEU A 46 4.29 -2.52 -8.16
C LEU A 46 3.72 -2.77 -9.56
N ALA A 47 2.55 -2.19 -9.88
CA ALA A 47 1.95 -2.30 -11.20
C ALA A 47 2.89 -1.75 -12.29
N ALA A 48 3.51 -0.59 -12.05
CA ALA A 48 4.46 -0.02 -12.99
C ALA A 48 5.74 -0.86 -13.14
N ASN A 49 6.21 -1.48 -12.05
CA ASN A 49 7.34 -2.41 -12.08
C ASN A 49 7.03 -3.61 -12.99
N ASN A 50 5.89 -4.27 -12.74
CA ASN A 50 5.37 -5.37 -13.54
C ASN A 50 5.20 -4.99 -15.02
N ALA A 51 4.70 -3.78 -15.28
CA ALA A 51 4.53 -3.26 -16.63
C ALA A 51 5.85 -3.18 -17.40
N ARG A 52 6.91 -2.72 -16.76
CA ARG A 52 8.23 -2.65 -17.39
C ARG A 52 8.84 -4.03 -17.62
N VAL A 53 8.74 -4.93 -16.64
CA VAL A 53 9.24 -6.31 -16.79
C VAL A 53 8.52 -7.01 -17.95
N ALA A 54 7.20 -6.87 -18.05
CA ALA A 54 6.43 -7.44 -19.15
C ALA A 54 6.88 -6.88 -20.51
N SER A 55 7.16 -5.58 -20.60
CA SER A 55 7.63 -4.96 -21.83
C SER A 55 9.04 -5.45 -22.21
N GLU A 56 10.00 -5.34 -21.30
CA GLU A 56 11.43 -5.50 -21.62
C GLU A 56 11.91 -6.95 -21.52
N VAL A 57 11.26 -7.80 -20.72
CA VAL A 57 11.62 -9.22 -20.56
C VAL A 57 10.69 -10.12 -21.37
N CYS A 58 9.38 -9.84 -21.34
CA CYS A 58 8.37 -10.70 -21.95
C CYS A 58 7.95 -10.28 -23.36
N GLY A 59 8.38 -9.10 -23.82
CA GLY A 59 8.05 -8.60 -25.15
C GLY A 59 6.59 -8.19 -25.31
N VAL A 60 5.90 -7.86 -24.22
CA VAL A 60 4.55 -7.30 -24.28
C VAL A 60 4.62 -5.93 -24.96
N ASP A 61 3.73 -5.71 -25.92
CA ASP A 61 3.72 -4.52 -26.75
C ASP A 61 3.32 -3.26 -25.96
N ALA A 62 3.71 -2.10 -26.49
CA ALA A 62 3.48 -0.82 -25.85
C ALA A 62 1.98 -0.48 -25.68
N SER A 63 1.10 -0.97 -26.56
CA SER A 63 -0.33 -0.71 -26.48
C SER A 63 -0.97 -1.47 -25.32
N THR A 64 -0.56 -2.73 -25.11
CA THR A 64 -0.98 -3.53 -23.95
C THR A 64 -0.47 -2.92 -22.64
N VAL A 65 0.80 -2.49 -22.59
CA VAL A 65 1.37 -1.79 -21.43
C VAL A 65 0.62 -0.49 -21.13
N SER A 66 0.28 0.29 -22.17
CA SER A 66 -0.51 1.51 -22.01
C SER A 66 -1.92 1.23 -21.53
N GLY A 67 -2.56 0.17 -22.03
CA GLY A 67 -3.88 -0.29 -21.57
C GLY A 67 -3.85 -0.67 -20.10
N TYR A 68 -2.84 -1.44 -19.69
CA TYR A 68 -2.64 -1.82 -18.30
C TYR A 68 -2.42 -0.61 -17.38
N LYS A 69 -1.60 0.37 -17.80
CA LYS A 69 -1.43 1.64 -17.07
C LYS A 69 -2.76 2.38 -16.88
N ASN A 70 -3.59 2.43 -17.93
CA ASN A 70 -4.90 3.08 -17.87
C ASN A 70 -5.88 2.34 -16.95
N SER A 71 -5.83 1.01 -16.90
CA SER A 71 -6.62 0.22 -15.94
C SER A 71 -6.13 0.47 -14.51
N ALA A 72 -4.82 0.49 -14.29
CA ALA A 72 -4.23 0.79 -12.99
C ALA A 72 -4.58 2.20 -12.50
N SER A 73 -4.59 3.21 -13.38
CA SER A 73 -4.95 4.59 -12.99
C SER A 73 -6.40 4.72 -12.55
N LYS A 74 -7.30 3.90 -13.12
CA LYS A 74 -8.71 3.84 -12.69
C LYS A 74 -8.83 3.09 -11.36
N LYS A 75 -8.16 1.95 -11.22
CA LYS A 75 -8.19 1.10 -10.03
C LYS A 75 -7.62 1.82 -8.79
N PHE A 76 -6.54 2.57 -8.99
CA PHE A 76 -5.82 3.29 -7.93
C PHE A 76 -6.05 4.80 -8.01
N GLY A 77 -7.20 5.25 -8.53
CA GLY A 77 -7.51 6.68 -8.73
C GLY A 77 -7.57 7.53 -7.44
N GLN A 78 -7.46 6.89 -6.28
CA GLN A 78 -7.31 7.58 -4.98
C GLN A 78 -5.86 8.01 -4.70
N ASP A 79 -4.89 7.49 -5.44
CA ASP A 79 -3.51 8.00 -5.40
C ASP A 79 -3.43 9.32 -6.17
N SER A 80 -3.31 10.43 -5.42
CA SER A 80 -3.18 11.76 -6.00
C SER A 80 -1.89 11.95 -6.80
N ASN A 81 -0.89 11.07 -6.62
CA ASN A 81 0.42 11.12 -7.24
C ASN A 81 0.66 9.96 -8.22
N PHE A 82 -0.40 9.32 -8.73
CA PHE A 82 -0.33 8.13 -9.58
C PHE A 82 0.77 8.21 -10.66
N ALA A 83 0.88 9.33 -11.37
CA ALA A 83 1.87 9.47 -12.45
C ALA A 83 3.33 9.42 -11.93
N ALA A 84 3.60 10.06 -10.79
CA ALA A 84 4.93 10.08 -10.18
C ALA A 84 5.28 8.72 -9.54
N ASP A 85 4.31 8.08 -8.88
CA ASP A 85 4.49 6.76 -8.30
C ASP A 85 4.61 5.68 -9.38
N TRP A 86 3.90 5.82 -10.50
CA TRP A 86 4.09 4.98 -11.68
C TRP A 86 5.51 5.13 -12.26
N ASP A 87 5.97 6.37 -12.47
CA ASP A 87 7.33 6.62 -12.98
C ASP A 87 8.41 6.05 -12.04
N THR A 88 8.21 6.20 -10.72
CA THR A 88 9.11 5.63 -9.71
C THR A 88 9.15 4.10 -9.81
N GLY A 89 7.98 3.45 -9.85
CA GLY A 89 7.87 2.00 -10.01
C GLY A 89 8.51 1.50 -11.31
N TRP A 90 8.23 2.16 -12.43
CA TRP A 90 8.83 1.87 -13.73
C TRP A 90 10.36 1.97 -13.70
N LYS A 91 10.91 3.04 -13.12
CA LYS A 91 12.37 3.19 -12.98
C LYS A 91 12.97 2.10 -12.10
N SER A 92 12.33 1.74 -10.99
CA SER A 92 12.81 0.71 -10.08
C SER A 92 12.93 -0.69 -10.72
N ALA A 93 12.09 -1.00 -11.71
CA ALA A 93 12.14 -2.27 -12.45
C ALA A 93 13.41 -2.46 -13.29
N ALA A 94 14.19 -1.41 -13.56
CA ALA A 94 15.45 -1.52 -14.29
C ALA A 94 16.39 -2.57 -13.69
N LYS A 95 16.41 -2.70 -12.35
CA LYS A 95 17.23 -3.71 -11.66
C LYS A 95 16.75 -5.14 -11.99
N THR A 96 15.44 -5.37 -11.98
CA THR A 96 14.85 -6.68 -12.32
C THR A 96 15.13 -7.04 -13.78
N VAL A 97 14.93 -6.10 -14.71
CA VAL A 97 15.23 -6.31 -16.13
C VAL A 97 16.71 -6.64 -16.33
N THR A 98 17.60 -5.87 -15.70
CA THR A 98 19.05 -6.12 -15.75
C THR A 98 19.39 -7.51 -15.22
N GLY A 99 18.75 -7.95 -14.12
CA GLY A 99 18.91 -9.29 -13.57
C GLY A 99 18.55 -10.39 -14.57
N PHE A 100 17.42 -10.25 -15.28
CA PHE A 100 17.05 -11.17 -16.36
C PHE A 100 18.07 -11.18 -17.51
N GLN A 101 18.58 -10.01 -17.91
CA GLN A 101 19.59 -9.92 -18.96
C GLN A 101 20.91 -10.58 -18.55
N GLN A 102 21.35 -10.40 -17.30
CA GLN A 102 22.54 -11.06 -16.75
C GLN A 102 22.35 -12.57 -16.69
N MET A 103 21.19 -13.04 -16.19
CA MET A 103 20.86 -14.46 -16.13
C MET A 103 20.85 -15.10 -17.52
N LYS A 104 20.31 -14.41 -18.53
CA LYS A 104 20.33 -14.87 -19.92
C LYS A 104 21.77 -15.12 -20.42
N ALA A 105 22.72 -14.30 -20.00
CA ALA A 105 24.12 -14.41 -20.41
C ALA A 105 24.91 -15.48 -19.63
N SER A 106 24.58 -15.70 -18.36
CA SER A 106 25.34 -16.62 -17.47
C SER A 106 24.73 -18.01 -17.34
N ASN A 107 23.40 -18.13 -17.39
CA ASN A 107 22.67 -19.39 -17.19
C ASN A 107 21.36 -19.39 -18.00
N SER A 108 21.45 -19.74 -19.29
CA SER A 108 20.30 -19.70 -20.21
C SER A 108 19.14 -20.60 -19.79
N LYS A 109 19.42 -21.76 -19.18
CA LYS A 109 18.38 -22.69 -18.72
C LYS A 109 17.53 -22.07 -17.61
N GLU A 110 18.17 -21.51 -16.59
CA GLU A 110 17.47 -20.84 -15.49
C GLU A 110 16.74 -19.58 -15.98
N TYR A 111 17.33 -18.84 -16.92
CA TYR A 111 16.66 -17.71 -17.57
C TYR A 111 15.35 -18.12 -18.23
N ASP A 112 15.35 -19.19 -19.03
CA ASP A 112 14.14 -19.64 -19.73
C ASP A 112 13.04 -20.10 -18.75
N GLU A 113 13.42 -20.82 -17.68
CA GLU A 113 12.50 -21.24 -16.62
C GLU A 113 11.87 -20.04 -15.89
N GLN A 114 12.69 -19.11 -15.41
CA GLN A 114 12.22 -17.92 -14.67
C GLN A 114 11.42 -16.97 -15.55
N LYS A 115 11.86 -16.77 -16.80
CA LYS A 115 11.15 -15.95 -17.77
C LYS A 115 9.78 -16.53 -18.05
N SER A 116 9.68 -17.83 -18.31
CA SER A 116 8.41 -18.49 -18.62
C SER A 116 7.40 -18.30 -17.49
N ALA A 117 7.81 -18.56 -16.24
CA ALA A 117 6.95 -18.38 -15.07
C ALA A 117 6.51 -16.92 -14.88
N THR A 118 7.47 -15.99 -14.95
CA THR A 118 7.21 -14.54 -14.77
C THR A 118 6.30 -14.00 -15.86
N CYS A 119 6.56 -14.33 -17.13
CA CYS A 119 5.82 -13.80 -18.24
C CYS A 119 4.39 -14.33 -18.31
N LYS A 120 4.15 -15.57 -17.89
CA LYS A 120 2.80 -16.11 -17.76
C LYS A 120 1.98 -15.31 -16.75
N ASP A 121 2.51 -15.10 -15.55
CA ASP A 121 1.84 -14.35 -14.49
C ASP A 121 1.57 -12.89 -14.91
N LEU A 122 2.55 -12.21 -15.51
CA LEU A 122 2.38 -10.84 -15.99
C LEU A 122 1.34 -10.72 -17.12
N GLN A 123 1.31 -11.67 -18.06
CA GLN A 123 0.29 -11.69 -19.11
C GLN A 123 -1.12 -11.92 -18.55
N GLU A 124 -1.27 -12.68 -17.47
CA GLU A 124 -2.55 -12.86 -16.79
C GLU A 124 -2.98 -11.57 -16.09
N GLN A 125 -2.08 -10.92 -15.34
CA GLN A 125 -2.34 -9.65 -14.66
C GLN A 125 -2.68 -8.50 -15.63
N MET A 126 -2.12 -8.49 -16.83
CA MET A 126 -2.37 -7.42 -17.81
C MET A 126 -3.71 -7.54 -18.53
N LYS A 127 -4.38 -8.70 -18.45
CA LYS A 127 -5.72 -8.91 -19.03
C LYS A 127 -6.83 -8.40 -18.11
N SER A 128 -6.55 -8.26 -16.81
CA SER A 128 -7.49 -7.79 -15.77
C SER A 128 -7.46 -6.28 -15.59
#